data_AF-A0A561VHT2-F1
#
_entry.id   AF-A0A561VHT2-F1
#
_cell.length_a   1.000
_cell.length_b   1.000
_cell.length_c   1.000
_cell.angle_alpha   90.00
_cell.angle_beta   90.00
_cell.angle_gamma   90.00
#
_symmetry.space_group_name_H-M   'P 1'
#
loop_
_entity.id
_entity.type
_entity.pdbx_description
1 polymer ?
#
loop_
_entity_poly.entity_id
_entity_poly.type
_entity_poly.pdbx_seq_one_letter_code
_entity_poly.pdbx_strand_id
1 'polypeptide(L)' 'MDDGPITPALVLWTAKRVITAHREQPSEHRATGGCGQCRDDGCDMLTWARGVVREHRRDIG' A
#
# COMPACT_ATOMS: atom_id res chain seq x y z
N MET A 1 24.75 1.00 9.12
CA MET A 1 23.56 0.15 9.05
C MET A 1 23.49 -0.31 7.61
N ASP A 2 23.86 -1.55 7.34
CA ASP A 2 23.67 -2.15 6.01
C ASP A 2 22.21 -2.59 6.00
N ASP A 3 21.32 -1.73 5.50
CA ASP A 3 19.97 -2.14 5.14
C ASP A 3 20.15 -3.18 4.04
N GLY A 4 20.18 -4.46 4.44
CA GLY A 4 20.51 -5.58 3.57
C GLY A 4 19.74 -5.56 2.25
N PRO A 5 20.12 -6.40 1.28
CA PRO A 5 19.66 -6.27 -0.09
C PRO A 5 18.14 -6.16 -0.19
N ILE A 6 17.67 -5.13 -0.92
CA ILE A 6 16.24 -4.96 -1.18
C ILE A 6 15.78 -6.10 -2.08
N THR A 7 15.04 -7.04 -1.50
CA THR A 7 14.49 -8.19 -2.23
C THR A 7 13.07 -7.92 -2.71
N PRO A 8 12.61 -8.57 -3.80
CA PRO A 8 11.22 -8.49 -4.24
C PRO A 8 10.21 -8.88 -3.14
N ALA A 9 10.57 -9.86 -2.30
CA ALA A 9 9.77 -10.27 -1.16
C ALA A 9 9.62 -9.16 -0.10
N LEU A 10 10.71 -8.44 0.19
CA LEU A 10 10.70 -7.30 1.11
C LEU A 10 9.85 -6.15 0.56
N VAL A 11 9.95 -5.88 -0.75
CA VAL A 11 9.14 -4.86 -1.43
C VAL A 11 7.65 -5.20 -1.34
N LEU A 12 7.27 -6.46 -1.63
CA LEU A 12 5.88 -6.91 -1.52
C LEU A 12 5.34 -6.85 -0.08
N TRP A 13 6.15 -7.28 0.89
CA TRP A 13 5.78 -7.21 2.31
C TRP A 13 5.55 -5.76 2.74
N THR A 14 6.41 -4.84 2.31
CA THR A 14 6.32 -3.41 2.62
C THR A 14 5.05 -2.80 2.01
N ALA A 15 4.75 -3.11 0.74
CA ALA A 15 3.53 -2.68 0.08
C ALA A 15 2.26 -3.15 0.82
N LYS A 16 2.21 -4.42 1.27
CA LYS A 16 1.09 -4.95 2.07
C LYS A 16 0.93 -4.20 3.41
N ARG A 17 2.05 -3.83 4.05
CA ARG A 17 2.02 -3.03 5.28
C ARG A 17 1.50 -1.63 5.04
N VAL A 18 1.94 -0.95 3.98
CA VAL A 18 1.44 0.38 3.60
C VAL A 18 -0.07 0.32 3.38
N ILE A 19 -0.57 -0.65 2.61
CA ILE A 19 -2.02 -0.81 2.39
C ILE A 19 -2.77 -0.99 3.71
N THR A 20 -2.25 -1.81 4.62
CA THR A 20 -2.86 -2.04 5.93
C THR A 20 -2.87 -0.78 6.79
N ALA A 21 -1.74 -0.07 6.86
CA ALA A 21 -1.59 1.16 7.63
C ALA A 21 -2.47 2.31 7.09
N HIS A 22 -2.72 2.30 5.77
CA HIS A 22 -3.55 3.29 5.08
C HIS A 22 -5.00 2.84 4.96
N ARG A 23 -5.38 1.68 5.50
CA ARG A 23 -6.76 1.23 5.51
C ARG A 23 -7.48 1.96 6.64
N GLU A 24 -8.12 3.08 6.33
CA GLU A 24 -9.11 3.64 7.26
C GLU A 24 -10.35 2.73 7.26
N GLN A 25 -10.86 2.41 8.46
CA GLN A 25 -12.12 1.71 8.57
C GLN A 25 -13.23 2.61 8.03
N PRO A 26 -14.14 2.09 7.17
CA PRO A 26 -15.27 2.86 6.70
C PRO A 26 -16.04 3.38 7.91
N SER A 27 -16.15 4.69 7.99
CA SER A 27 -16.87 5.39 9.06
C SER A 27 -18.07 6.10 8.43
N GLU A 28 -19.07 6.47 9.24
CA GLU A 28 -20.33 7.08 8.77
C GLU A 28 -20.11 8.33 7.89
N HIS A 29 -18.95 8.99 8.02
CA HIS A 29 -18.55 10.19 7.27
C HIS A 29 -17.64 9.92 6.05
N ARG A 30 -17.17 8.68 5.83
CA ARG A 30 -16.37 8.27 4.66
C ARG A 30 -16.74 6.86 4.22
N ALA A 31 -17.64 6.80 3.23
CA ALA A 31 -18.16 5.56 2.66
C ALA A 31 -17.11 4.74 1.88
N THR A 32 -16.08 5.40 1.35
CA THR A 32 -14.96 4.75 0.66
C THR A 32 -13.73 4.81 1.55
N GLY A 33 -13.31 3.65 2.08
CA GLY A 33 -12.09 3.54 2.87
C GLY A 33 -10.90 4.15 2.10
N GLY A 34 -10.46 5.32 2.55
CA GLY A 34 -9.30 6.05 2.04
C GLY A 34 -8.13 5.95 3.01
N CYS A 35 -7.01 6.58 2.65
CA CYS A 35 -5.96 6.82 3.63
C CYS A 35 -6.46 7.83 4.65
N GLY A 36 -6.52 7.44 5.93
CA GLY A 36 -6.97 8.35 6.97
C GLY A 36 -6.07 9.57 7.19
N GLN A 37 -4.80 9.46 6.80
CA GLN A 37 -3.83 10.56 6.85
C GLN A 37 -3.91 11.50 5.64
N CYS A 38 -4.19 10.98 4.44
CA CYS A 38 -4.29 11.79 3.23
C CYS A 38 -5.76 12.19 3.04
N ARG A 39 -6.15 13.32 3.64
CA ARG A 39 -7.48 13.93 3.49
C ARG A 39 -7.78 14.46 2.07
N ASP A 40 -6.86 14.27 1.12
CA ASP A 40 -6.88 14.82 -0.23
C ASP A 40 -6.36 13.78 -1.25
N ASP A 41 -6.71 13.99 -2.52
CA ASP A 41 -6.90 13.06 -3.65
C ASP A 41 -5.68 12.26 -4.16
N GLY A 42 -4.78 11.84 -3.28
CA GLY A 42 -3.65 11.03 -3.73
C GLY A 42 -2.70 10.64 -2.63
N CYS A 43 -2.91 9.48 -2.02
CA CYS A 43 -1.82 8.86 -1.26
C CYS A 43 -0.89 8.15 -2.24
N ASP A 44 0.18 8.82 -2.68
CA ASP A 44 1.20 8.24 -3.57
C ASP A 44 1.77 6.94 -3.02
N MET A 45 1.92 6.86 -1.70
CA MET A 45 2.40 5.65 -1.03
C MET A 45 1.41 4.49 -1.18
N LEU A 46 0.10 4.75 -1.06
CA LEU A 46 -0.94 3.75 -1.29
C LEU A 46 -1.05 3.37 -2.78
N THR A 47 -0.89 4.35 -3.68
CA THR A 47 -0.85 4.14 -5.14
C THR A 47 0.31 3.23 -5.52
N TRP A 48 1.52 3.52 -5.04
CA TRP A 48 2.70 2.68 -5.19
C TRP A 48 2.45 1.26 -4.67
N ALA A 49 1.98 1.14 -3.43
CA ALA A 49 1.77 -0.17 -2.80
C ALA A 49 0.76 -1.04 -3.55
N ARG A 50 -0.33 -0.43 -4.07
CA ARG A 50 -1.29 -1.10 -4.95
C ARG A 50 -0.67 -1.51 -6.27
N GLY A 51 0.21 -0.69 -6.84
CA GLY A 51 0.99 -1.00 -8.05
C GLY A 51 1.85 -2.25 -7.87
N VAL A 52 2.67 -2.28 -6.80
CA VAL A 52 3.53 -3.43 -6.46
C VAL A 52 2.75 -4.73 -6.33
N VAL A 53 1.63 -4.72 -5.60
CA VAL A 53 0.80 -5.92 -5.42
C VAL A 53 0.15 -6.36 -6.74
N ARG A 54 -0.25 -5.42 -7.60
CA ARG A 54 -0.84 -5.72 -8.91
C ARG A 54 0.17 -6.34 -9.86
N GLU A 55 1.38 -5.79 -9.92
CA GLU A 55 2.48 -6.32 -10.72
C GLU A 55 2.85 -7.73 -10.27
N HIS A 56 3.05 -7.92 -8.96
CA HIS A 56 3.36 -9.25 -8.42
C HIS A 56 2.29 -10.30 -8.74
N ARG A 57 1.00 -9.93 -8.84
CA ARG A 57 -0.06 -10.86 -9.28
C ARG A 57 0.02 -11.22 -10.76
N ARG A 58 0.57 -10.35 -11.59
CA ARG A 58 0.77 -10.59 -13.03
C ARG A 58 1.98 -11.48 -13.28
N ASP A 59 3.03 -11.37 -12.48
CA ASP A 59 4.24 -12.20 -12.60
C ASP A 59 4.03 -13.68 -12.21
N ILE A 60 2.97 -14.00 -11.46
CA ILE A 60 2.69 -15.38 -10.98
C ILE A 60 1.54 -16.05 -11.78
N GLY A 61 0.88 -15.30 -12.68
CA GLY A 61 -0.24 -15.77 -13.50
C GLY A 61 0.17 -16.03 -14.94
#